data_AF-A0AA38X7U5-F1
#
_entry.id   AF-A0AA38X7U5-F1
#
_cell.length_a   1.000
_cell.length_b   1.000
_cell.length_c   1.000
_cell.angle_alpha   90.00
_cell.angle_beta   90.00
_cell.angle_gamma   90.00
#
_symmetry.space_group_name_H-M   'P 1'
#
loop_
_entity.id
_entity.type
_entity.pdbx_description
1 polymer ?
#
loop_
_entity_poly.entity_id
_entity_poly.type
_entity_poly.pdbx_seq_one_letter_code
_entity_poly.pdbx_strand_id
1 'polypeptide(L)'
;MSDSSAPSSPGVMHEFPRDRIERHINGNGHSNVPPMYIPPPYLPGGKRALSGISIRAFILGTALGVSTILTIELAYWDNGLWRAPCFVAVLALFHYLEFDMTARYNPADASISSFLLSSNGIGYAAAHTSAMLELLTRYWLYSSYTPAWLALPFQIPRLLPSLPTSVVVGSGFVLMLVGQLVRSAAMRTAKANFNHVIQWTKRADHTLVTDGVYAFSRHPSYFGFFWWGLGTQLLLGNRNYT
;
A
#
# COMPACT_ATOMS: atom_id res chain seq x y z
N MET A 1 -19.92 -49.49 20.60
CA MET A 1 -20.15 -48.06 20.88
C MET A 1 -18.80 -47.35 20.74
N SER A 2 -18.76 -46.38 19.81
CA SER A 2 -17.79 -45.31 19.56
C SER A 2 -16.29 -45.61 19.34
N ASP A 3 -15.90 -45.53 18.07
CA ASP A 3 -14.60 -45.07 17.56
C ASP A 3 -14.20 -43.68 18.09
N SER A 4 -12.90 -43.41 18.19
CA SER A 4 -12.34 -42.06 18.01
C SER A 4 -10.86 -42.08 17.63
N SER A 5 -10.57 -42.51 16.40
CA SER A 5 -9.34 -42.15 15.70
C SER A 5 -9.54 -40.79 14.99
N ALA A 6 -8.93 -39.72 15.50
CA ALA A 6 -8.83 -38.45 14.78
C ALA A 6 -7.43 -38.34 14.15
N PRO A 7 -7.30 -38.21 12.81
CA PRO A 7 -6.01 -38.03 12.17
C PRO A 7 -5.54 -36.57 12.20
N SER A 8 -4.22 -36.40 12.28
CA SER A 8 -3.46 -35.16 12.22
C SER A 8 -3.67 -34.36 10.93
N SER A 9 -3.66 -33.02 11.03
CA SER A 9 -3.78 -32.05 9.92
C SER A 9 -2.85 -32.39 8.74
N PRO A 10 -3.32 -32.35 7.48
CA PRO A 10 -2.45 -32.53 6.34
C PRO A 10 -1.66 -31.25 6.07
N GLY A 11 -0.33 -31.36 6.17
CA GLY A 11 0.59 -30.36 5.66
C GLY A 11 0.40 -30.15 4.16
N VAL A 12 0.57 -28.92 3.72
CA VAL A 12 0.50 -28.52 2.31
C VAL A 12 1.66 -29.18 1.56
N MET A 13 1.40 -30.32 0.92
CA MET A 13 2.31 -30.94 -0.04
C MET A 13 2.18 -30.19 -1.37
N HIS A 14 3.19 -29.38 -1.70
CA HIS A 14 3.38 -28.87 -3.06
C HIS A 14 4.08 -29.95 -3.90
N GLU A 15 3.32 -30.95 -4.32
CA GLU A 15 3.81 -31.96 -5.26
C GLU A 15 3.55 -31.46 -6.69
N PHE A 16 4.58 -30.93 -7.34
CA PHE A 16 4.56 -30.69 -8.78
C PHE A 16 4.76 -32.03 -9.49
N PRO A 17 3.76 -32.57 -10.23
CA PRO A 17 3.90 -33.88 -10.85
C PRO A 17 4.79 -33.76 -12.10
N ARG A 18 6.10 -33.96 -11.95
CA ARG A 18 6.99 -34.19 -13.11
C ARG A 18 6.97 -35.63 -13.60
N ASP A 19 6.47 -36.57 -12.79
CA ASP A 19 6.61 -38.01 -13.04
C ASP A 19 5.47 -38.64 -13.87
N ARG A 20 4.54 -37.82 -14.38
CA ARG A 20 3.41 -38.26 -15.22
C ARG A 20 3.55 -37.90 -16.70
N ILE A 21 4.77 -37.68 -17.20
CA ILE A 21 4.96 -37.51 -18.65
C ILE A 21 5.44 -38.81 -19.31
N GLU A 22 6.07 -39.73 -18.57
CA GLU A 22 6.67 -40.93 -19.18
C GLU A 22 5.73 -42.15 -19.28
N ARG A 23 4.60 -42.20 -18.56
CA ARG A 23 3.80 -43.45 -18.44
C ARG A 23 2.55 -43.58 -19.32
N HIS A 24 2.21 -42.61 -20.17
CA HIS A 24 0.94 -42.64 -20.93
C HIS A 24 1.09 -42.47 -22.45
N ILE A 25 2.22 -42.87 -23.04
CA ILE A 25 2.32 -42.94 -24.52
C ILE A 25 1.49 -44.10 -25.10
N ASN A 26 1.09 -45.10 -24.33
CA ASN A 26 0.29 -46.23 -24.82
C ASN A 26 -0.84 -46.62 -23.85
N GLY A 27 -2.05 -46.09 -24.06
CA GLY A 27 -3.22 -46.51 -23.30
C GLY A 27 -4.48 -45.72 -23.66
N ASN A 28 -5.32 -46.29 -24.51
CA ASN A 28 -6.55 -45.71 -25.04
C ASN A 28 -7.67 -45.71 -23.98
N GLY A 29 -7.52 -44.90 -22.94
CA GLY A 29 -8.53 -44.71 -21.89
C GLY A 29 -8.85 -43.24 -21.73
N HIS A 30 -10.12 -42.86 -21.94
CA HIS A 30 -10.61 -41.52 -21.59
C HIS A 30 -10.44 -41.34 -20.08
N SER A 31 -9.31 -40.75 -19.66
CA SER A 31 -9.08 -40.36 -18.28
C SER A 31 -10.11 -39.28 -17.94
N ASN A 32 -11.18 -39.66 -17.23
CA ASN A 32 -12.02 -38.71 -16.52
C ASN A 32 -11.17 -38.05 -15.43
N VAL A 33 -10.41 -37.02 -15.83
CA VAL A 33 -9.70 -36.16 -14.89
C VAL A 33 -10.79 -35.41 -14.12
N PRO A 34 -10.93 -35.59 -12.80
CA PRO A 34 -11.92 -34.86 -12.03
C PRO A 34 -11.69 -33.35 -12.24
N PRO A 35 -12.76 -32.57 -12.47
CA PRO A 35 -12.61 -31.14 -12.68
C PRO A 35 -11.88 -30.53 -11.49
N MET A 36 -10.81 -29.78 -11.77
CA MET A 36 -10.02 -29.10 -10.74
C MET A 36 -10.94 -28.16 -9.95
N TYR A 37 -11.15 -28.44 -8.66
CA TYR A 37 -11.94 -27.57 -7.80
C TYR A 37 -11.17 -26.29 -7.50
N ILE A 38 -11.72 -25.15 -7.92
CA ILE A 38 -11.19 -23.83 -7.62
C ILE A 38 -12.09 -23.18 -6.56
N PRO A 39 -11.56 -22.81 -5.38
CA PRO A 39 -12.38 -22.19 -4.35
C PRO A 39 -13.00 -20.86 -4.84
N PRO A 40 -14.27 -20.56 -4.51
CA PRO A 40 -14.97 -19.37 -4.99
C PRO A 40 -14.23 -18.03 -4.82
N PRO A 41 -13.43 -17.78 -3.75
CA PRO A 41 -12.67 -16.53 -3.62
C PRO A 41 -11.65 -16.26 -4.72
N TYR A 42 -11.18 -17.29 -5.43
CA TYR A 42 -10.18 -17.18 -6.51
C TYR A 42 -10.82 -17.05 -7.91
N LEU A 43 -12.14 -17.25 -8.03
CA LEU A 43 -12.86 -17.04 -9.27
C LEU A 43 -12.93 -15.54 -9.64
N PRO A 44 -13.16 -15.19 -10.91
CA PRO A 44 -13.34 -13.81 -11.33
C PRO A 44 -14.38 -13.06 -10.46
N GLY A 45 -14.03 -11.87 -9.99
CA GLY A 45 -14.86 -11.08 -9.06
C GLY A 45 -14.73 -11.48 -7.58
N GLY A 46 -14.07 -12.60 -7.28
CA GLY A 46 -13.75 -13.02 -5.92
C GLY A 46 -12.73 -12.11 -5.23
N LYS A 47 -12.76 -12.10 -3.88
CA LYS A 47 -11.87 -11.26 -3.05
C LYS A 47 -10.37 -11.56 -3.21
N ARG A 48 -10.03 -12.75 -3.71
CA ARG A 48 -8.66 -13.24 -3.94
C ARG A 48 -8.42 -13.58 -5.41
N ALA A 49 -9.24 -13.05 -6.31
CA ALA A 49 -9.07 -13.27 -7.74
C ALA A 49 -7.67 -12.81 -8.20
N LEU A 50 -6.89 -13.73 -8.76
CA LEU A 50 -5.51 -13.46 -9.21
C LEU A 50 -5.47 -12.40 -10.31
N SER A 51 -6.48 -12.38 -11.19
CA SER A 51 -6.66 -11.31 -12.19
C SER A 51 -6.89 -9.94 -11.53
N GLY A 52 -7.65 -9.89 -10.43
CA GLY A 52 -7.91 -8.66 -9.68
C GLY A 52 -6.67 -8.14 -8.94
N ILE A 53 -5.82 -9.04 -8.46
CA ILE A 53 -4.54 -8.69 -7.82
C ILE A 53 -3.55 -8.18 -8.87
N SER A 54 -3.36 -8.94 -9.95
CA SER A 54 -2.39 -8.62 -11.01
C SER A 54 -2.67 -7.27 -11.68
N ILE A 55 -3.93 -6.97 -12.02
CA ILE A 55 -4.26 -5.69 -12.67
C ILE A 55 -3.99 -4.47 -11.76
N ARG A 56 -4.25 -4.59 -10.45
CA ARG A 56 -3.95 -3.51 -9.48
C ARG A 56 -2.46 -3.31 -9.31
N ALA A 57 -1.70 -4.40 -9.17
CA ALA A 57 -0.24 -4.34 -9.13
C ALA A 57 0.33 -3.70 -10.40
N PHE A 58 -0.18 -4.06 -11.57
CA PHE A 58 0.25 -3.49 -12.85
C PHE A 58 -0.05 -1.99 -12.96
N ILE A 59 -1.25 -1.55 -12.59
CA ILE A 59 -1.63 -0.14 -12.59
C ILE A 59 -0.77 0.65 -11.60
N LEU A 60 -0.56 0.14 -10.38
CA LEU A 60 0.29 0.80 -9.38
C LEU A 60 1.74 0.89 -9.85
N GLY A 61 2.28 -0.16 -10.45
CA GLY A 61 3.63 -0.14 -11.03
C GLY A 61 3.76 0.88 -12.17
N THR A 62 2.76 0.95 -13.04
CA THR A 62 2.72 1.94 -14.13
C THR A 62 2.64 3.36 -13.59
N ALA A 63 1.76 3.60 -12.62
CA ALA A 63 1.62 4.90 -11.96
C ALA A 63 2.94 5.31 -11.28
N LEU A 64 3.56 4.40 -10.53
CA LEU A 64 4.87 4.63 -9.90
C LEU A 64 5.93 5.02 -10.94
N GLY A 65 6.04 4.27 -12.05
CA GLY A 65 7.03 4.53 -13.09
C GLY A 65 6.82 5.88 -13.78
N VAL A 66 5.61 6.12 -14.31
CA VAL A 66 5.28 7.37 -15.03
C VAL A 66 5.44 8.58 -14.11
N SER A 67 4.93 8.50 -12.87
CA SER A 67 5.03 9.60 -11.93
C SER A 67 6.48 9.85 -11.49
N THR A 68 7.31 8.82 -11.33
CA THR A 68 8.74 9.02 -11.01
C THR A 68 9.48 9.75 -12.13
N ILE A 69 9.24 9.35 -13.39
CA ILE A 69 9.83 10.03 -14.56
C ILE A 69 9.38 11.49 -14.60
N LEU A 70 8.08 11.75 -14.47
CA LEU A 70 7.55 13.11 -14.49
C LEU A 70 8.08 13.96 -13.33
N THR A 71 8.29 13.39 -12.15
CA THR A 71 8.95 14.05 -11.04
C THR A 71 10.38 14.47 -11.39
N ILE A 72 11.16 13.56 -11.96
CA ILE A 72 12.56 13.84 -12.32
C ILE A 72 12.62 14.95 -13.38
N GLU A 73 11.79 14.86 -14.42
CA GLU A 73 11.71 15.89 -15.47
C GLU A 73 11.34 17.25 -14.90
N LEU A 74 10.24 17.35 -14.14
CA LEU A 74 9.81 18.62 -13.57
C LEU A 74 10.83 19.18 -12.57
N ALA A 75 11.50 18.33 -11.80
CA ALA A 75 12.55 18.75 -10.86
C ALA A 75 13.79 19.24 -11.59
N TYR A 76 14.17 18.62 -12.71
CA TYR A 76 15.29 19.03 -13.55
C TYR A 76 15.09 20.44 -14.13
N TRP A 77 13.85 20.78 -14.51
CA TRP A 77 13.46 22.11 -14.97
C TRP A 77 13.13 23.11 -13.84
N ASP A 78 13.48 22.79 -12.59
CA ASP A 78 13.18 23.58 -11.39
C ASP A 78 11.69 23.96 -11.23
N ASN A 79 10.80 23.13 -11.77
CA ASN A 79 9.35 23.34 -11.68
C ASN A 79 8.81 22.71 -10.40
N GLY A 80 8.38 23.53 -9.45
CA GLY A 80 7.80 23.11 -8.17
C GLY A 80 6.63 22.12 -8.24
N LEU A 81 5.98 21.96 -9.41
CA LEU A 81 4.98 20.92 -9.64
C LEU A 81 5.52 19.51 -9.54
N TRP A 82 6.84 19.28 -9.57
CA TRP A 82 7.44 17.94 -9.42
C TRP A 82 6.96 17.16 -8.19
N ARG A 83 6.53 17.88 -7.15
CA ARG A 83 5.99 17.33 -5.90
C ARG A 83 4.67 16.59 -6.11
N ALA A 84 3.84 17.01 -7.06
CA ALA A 84 2.56 16.38 -7.36
C ALA A 84 2.72 14.94 -7.90
N PRO A 85 3.47 14.69 -8.98
CA PRO A 85 3.76 13.32 -9.39
C PRO A 85 4.59 12.57 -8.34
N CYS A 86 5.45 13.23 -7.57
CA CYS A 86 6.24 12.54 -6.53
C CYS A 86 5.33 11.94 -5.47
N PHE A 87 4.31 12.70 -5.05
CA PHE A 87 3.29 12.24 -4.14
C PHE A 87 2.48 11.06 -4.69
N VAL A 88 2.11 11.09 -5.98
CA VAL A 88 1.44 9.95 -6.65
C VAL A 88 2.34 8.72 -6.66
N ALA A 89 3.62 8.87 -6.99
CA ALA A 89 4.60 7.78 -6.97
C ALA A 89 4.71 7.15 -5.57
N VAL A 90 4.81 7.99 -4.53
CA VAL A 90 4.87 7.54 -3.12
C VAL A 90 3.61 6.81 -2.70
N LEU A 91 2.42 7.31 -3.04
CA LEU A 91 1.15 6.62 -2.78
C LEU A 91 1.10 5.27 -3.49
N ALA A 92 1.48 5.22 -4.77
CA ALA A 92 1.48 3.98 -5.55
C ALA A 92 2.42 2.93 -4.93
N LEU A 93 3.62 3.36 -4.52
CA LEU A 93 4.58 2.50 -3.83
C LEU A 93 4.04 1.99 -2.49
N PHE A 94 3.45 2.87 -1.67
CA PHE A 94 2.85 2.48 -0.39
C PHE A 94 1.78 1.40 -0.58
N HIS A 95 0.81 1.62 -1.47
CA HIS A 95 -0.27 0.67 -1.73
C HIS A 95 0.23 -0.67 -2.28
N TYR A 96 1.28 -0.65 -3.09
CA TYR A 96 1.93 -1.89 -3.54
C TYR A 96 2.64 -2.61 -2.38
N LEU A 97 3.43 -1.90 -1.57
CA LEU A 97 4.15 -2.48 -0.44
C LEU A 97 3.21 -3.09 0.61
N GLU A 98 2.04 -2.49 0.83
CA GLU A 98 1.02 -3.06 1.71
C GLU A 98 0.57 -4.45 1.27
N PHE A 99 0.29 -4.59 -0.04
CA PHE A 99 -0.07 -5.88 -0.60
C PHE A 99 1.10 -6.86 -0.57
N ASP A 100 2.30 -6.43 -1.01
CA ASP A 100 3.49 -7.28 -1.08
C ASP A 100 3.89 -7.82 0.29
N MET A 101 3.90 -6.97 1.33
CA MET A 101 4.19 -7.39 2.70
C MET A 101 3.15 -8.37 3.23
N THR A 102 1.87 -8.14 2.93
CA THR A 102 0.81 -9.06 3.34
C THR A 102 0.91 -10.39 2.61
N ALA A 103 1.15 -10.39 1.31
CA ALA A 103 1.32 -11.60 0.51
C ALA A 103 2.54 -12.43 0.95
N ARG A 104 3.64 -11.78 1.33
CA ARG A 104 4.87 -12.46 1.77
C ARG A 104 4.76 -13.05 3.18
N TYR A 105 4.19 -12.31 4.13
CA TYR A 105 4.25 -12.66 5.56
C TYR A 105 2.90 -13.14 6.13
N ASN A 106 1.79 -12.89 5.43
CA ASN A 106 0.46 -13.38 5.78
C ASN A 106 -0.36 -13.77 4.51
N PRO A 107 0.12 -14.74 3.70
CA PRO A 107 -0.54 -15.13 2.45
C PRO A 107 -1.97 -15.65 2.67
N ALA A 108 -2.24 -16.20 3.87
CA ALA A 108 -3.55 -16.71 4.23
C ALA A 108 -4.62 -15.61 4.32
N ASP A 109 -4.25 -14.36 4.61
CA ASP A 109 -5.15 -13.20 4.70
C ASP A 109 -5.05 -12.27 3.46
N ALA A 110 -4.04 -12.47 2.61
CA ALA A 110 -3.81 -11.65 1.42
C ALA A 110 -5.01 -11.68 0.46
N SER A 111 -5.46 -10.49 0.08
CA SER A 111 -6.62 -10.29 -0.78
C SER A 111 -6.51 -8.97 -1.53
N ILE A 112 -7.47 -8.71 -2.44
CA ILE A 112 -7.53 -7.45 -3.19
C ILE A 112 -7.61 -6.23 -2.26
N SER A 113 -8.26 -6.34 -1.10
CA SER A 113 -8.33 -5.25 -0.11
C SER A 113 -7.00 -4.98 0.60
N SER A 114 -6.03 -5.90 0.55
CA SER A 114 -4.71 -5.71 1.17
C SER A 114 -3.87 -4.63 0.48
N PHE A 115 -4.24 -4.19 -0.73
CA PHE A 115 -3.65 -2.99 -1.35
C PHE A 115 -4.05 -1.68 -0.64
N LEU A 116 -5.07 -1.70 0.21
CA LEU A 116 -5.59 -0.52 0.92
C LEU A 116 -6.08 0.65 0.06
N LEU A 117 -6.40 0.41 -1.23
CA LEU A 117 -6.85 1.46 -2.14
C LEU A 117 -8.20 2.08 -1.75
N SER A 118 -9.14 1.27 -1.26
CA SER A 118 -10.47 1.70 -0.83
C SER A 118 -10.79 1.40 0.63
N SER A 119 -9.95 0.58 1.29
CA SER A 119 -10.15 0.13 2.67
C SER A 119 -9.56 1.07 3.73
N ASN A 120 -8.78 2.09 3.35
CA ASN A 120 -8.28 3.13 4.27
C ASN A 120 -9.37 4.15 4.71
N GLY A 121 -10.57 4.09 4.12
CA GLY A 121 -11.70 4.96 4.46
C GLY A 121 -11.70 6.31 3.72
N ILE A 122 -12.85 6.98 3.72
CA ILE A 122 -13.07 8.22 2.98
C ILE A 122 -12.20 9.38 3.49
N GLY A 123 -11.92 9.43 4.80
CA GLY A 123 -11.07 10.47 5.39
C GLY A 123 -9.64 10.44 4.86
N TYR A 124 -9.09 9.24 4.63
CA TYR A 124 -7.78 9.07 4.00
C TYR A 124 -7.79 9.62 2.56
N ALA A 125 -8.77 9.22 1.76
CA ALA A 125 -8.90 9.70 0.38
C ALA A 125 -9.08 11.23 0.35
N ALA A 126 -9.97 11.77 1.18
CA ALA A 126 -10.25 13.20 1.28
C ALA A 126 -9.01 14.01 1.69
N ALA A 127 -8.20 13.52 2.62
CA ALA A 127 -6.98 14.20 3.04
C ALA A 127 -5.91 14.24 1.92
N HIS A 128 -5.74 13.15 1.17
CA HIS A 128 -4.76 13.13 0.07
C HIS A 128 -5.25 13.96 -1.13
N THR A 129 -6.55 13.92 -1.45
CA THR A 129 -7.11 14.72 -2.53
C THR A 129 -7.14 16.21 -2.19
N SER A 130 -7.48 16.58 -0.95
CA SER A 130 -7.44 17.98 -0.51
C SER A 130 -6.02 18.53 -0.55
N ALA A 131 -5.03 17.75 -0.08
CA ALA A 131 -3.63 18.16 -0.10
C ALA A 131 -3.10 18.36 -1.52
N MET A 132 -3.44 17.46 -2.44
CA MET A 132 -3.10 17.59 -3.87
C MET A 132 -3.78 18.81 -4.50
N LEU A 133 -5.08 18.99 -4.24
CA LEU A 133 -5.83 20.13 -4.74
C LEU A 133 -5.24 21.45 -4.23
N GLU A 134 -4.86 21.51 -2.96
CA GLU A 134 -4.22 22.68 -2.37
C GLU A 134 -2.92 23.04 -3.08
N LEU A 135 -2.08 22.06 -3.44
CA LEU A 135 -0.87 22.29 -4.25
C LEU A 135 -1.21 22.84 -5.64
N LEU A 136 -2.14 22.21 -6.35
CA LEU A 136 -2.51 22.61 -7.70
C LEU A 136 -3.17 24.01 -7.73
N THR A 137 -4.08 24.29 -6.81
CA THR A 137 -4.74 25.58 -6.68
C THR A 137 -3.73 26.67 -6.34
N ARG A 138 -2.77 26.41 -5.44
CA ARG A 138 -1.70 27.38 -5.15
C ARG A 138 -0.82 27.62 -6.36
N TYR A 139 -0.38 26.57 -7.05
CA TYR A 139 0.41 26.73 -8.27
C TYR A 139 -0.34 27.57 -9.32
N TRP A 140 -1.65 27.34 -9.50
CA TRP A 140 -2.48 28.11 -10.42
C TRP A 140 -2.69 29.57 -9.98
N LEU A 141 -2.90 29.83 -8.68
CA LEU A 141 -3.11 31.17 -8.12
C LEU A 141 -1.86 32.06 -8.15
N TYR A 142 -0.67 31.46 -8.15
CA TYR A 142 0.60 32.18 -8.29
C TYR A 142 1.17 32.13 -9.72
N SER A 143 0.47 31.52 -10.66
CA SER A 143 0.85 31.50 -12.07
C SER A 143 0.48 32.83 -12.76
N SER A 144 1.17 33.17 -13.85
CA SER A 144 0.87 34.36 -14.67
C SER A 144 -0.53 34.41 -15.30
N TYR A 145 -1.35 33.37 -15.12
CA TYR A 145 -2.70 33.22 -15.67
C TYR A 145 -3.81 33.54 -14.66
N THR A 146 -3.47 34.00 -13.46
CA THR A 146 -4.47 34.33 -12.44
C THR A 146 -5.32 35.53 -12.88
N PRO A 147 -6.66 35.42 -12.86
CA PRO A 147 -7.53 36.54 -13.20
C PRO A 147 -7.34 37.70 -12.22
N ALA A 148 -7.24 38.93 -12.73
CA ALA A 148 -6.97 40.12 -11.90
C ALA A 148 -8.00 40.35 -10.77
N TRP A 149 -9.24 39.87 -10.95
CA TRP A 149 -10.30 39.97 -9.94
C TRP A 149 -10.13 39.01 -8.75
N LEU A 150 -9.28 37.98 -8.87
CA LEU A 150 -9.02 36.98 -7.83
C LEU A 150 -7.79 37.34 -6.96
N ALA A 151 -7.09 38.44 -7.28
CA ALA A 151 -6.04 38.95 -6.44
C ALA A 151 -6.61 39.29 -5.05
N LEU A 152 -6.23 38.51 -4.03
CA LEU A 152 -6.72 38.71 -2.67
C LEU A 152 -6.27 40.11 -2.20
N PRO A 153 -7.20 40.99 -1.79
CA PRO A 153 -6.86 42.36 -1.38
C PRO A 153 -6.22 42.43 0.01
N PHE A 154 -5.99 41.28 0.65
CA PHE A 154 -5.41 41.16 1.99
C PHE A 154 -4.31 40.10 2.01
N GLN A 155 -3.26 40.36 2.80
CA GLN A 155 -2.20 39.39 3.08
C GLN A 155 -2.66 38.46 4.20
N ILE A 156 -2.56 37.15 3.99
CA ILE A 156 -2.86 36.16 5.03
C ILE A 156 -1.71 36.20 6.06
N PRO A 157 -1.96 36.51 7.34
CA PRO A 157 -0.91 36.59 8.35
C PRO A 157 -0.26 35.23 8.58
N ARG A 158 1.08 35.18 8.61
CA ARG A 158 1.83 33.96 8.95
C ARG A 158 1.78 33.74 10.46
N LEU A 159 1.10 32.69 10.91
CA LEU A 159 1.02 32.32 12.33
C LEU A 159 2.26 31.59 12.87
N LEU A 160 3.14 31.09 11.99
CA LEU A 160 4.30 30.26 12.37
C LEU A 160 5.51 30.63 11.51
N PRO A 161 6.75 30.49 12.01
CA PRO A 161 7.98 30.88 11.32
C PRO A 161 8.14 30.17 9.95
N SER A 162 8.71 30.88 8.98
CA SER A 162 8.98 30.35 7.64
C SER A 162 10.23 29.48 7.63
N LEU A 163 10.05 28.18 7.44
CA LEU A 163 11.16 27.25 7.21
C LEU A 163 11.45 27.15 5.71
N PRO A 164 12.73 26.98 5.30
CA PRO A 164 13.06 26.73 3.90
C PRO A 164 12.31 25.51 3.35
N THR A 165 11.80 25.61 2.13
CA THR A 165 11.01 24.53 1.50
C THR A 165 11.80 23.23 1.37
N SER A 166 13.10 23.31 1.13
CA SER A 166 13.99 22.15 1.11
C SER A 166 14.02 21.40 2.44
N VAL A 167 14.04 22.11 3.57
CA VAL A 167 14.03 21.50 4.92
C VAL A 167 12.69 20.83 5.19
N VAL A 168 11.59 21.49 4.85
CA VAL A 168 10.23 20.93 5.03
C VAL A 168 10.07 19.66 4.19
N VAL A 169 10.34 19.74 2.89
CA VAL A 169 10.20 18.60 1.98
C VAL A 169 11.18 17.48 2.33
N GLY A 170 12.43 17.80 2.67
CA GLY A 170 13.44 16.84 3.09
C GLY A 170 13.02 16.10 4.38
N SER A 171 12.46 16.82 5.36
CA SER A 171 11.90 16.17 6.56
C SER A 171 10.71 15.26 6.22
N GLY A 172 9.89 15.64 5.24
CA GLY A 172 8.79 14.80 4.72
C GLY A 172 9.28 13.47 4.17
N PHE A 173 10.32 13.48 3.34
CA PHE A 173 10.95 12.26 2.83
C PHE A 173 11.49 11.36 3.94
N VAL A 174 12.16 11.94 4.94
CA VAL A 174 12.70 11.19 6.08
C VAL A 174 11.57 10.52 6.87
N LEU A 175 10.50 11.27 7.19
CA LEU A 175 9.35 10.73 7.91
C LEU A 175 8.62 9.63 7.14
N MET A 176 8.44 9.80 5.82
CA MET A 176 7.89 8.78 4.95
C MET A 176 8.75 7.52 4.93
N LEU A 177 10.06 7.65 4.77
CA LEU A 177 10.97 6.52 4.72
C LEU A 177 10.97 5.75 6.04
N VAL A 178 11.17 6.45 7.16
CA VAL A 178 11.15 5.85 8.50
C VAL A 178 9.80 5.22 8.79
N GLY A 179 8.71 5.92 8.50
CA GLY A 179 7.34 5.42 8.69
C GLY A 179 7.08 4.13 7.90
N GLN A 180 7.47 4.09 6.62
CA GLN A 180 7.34 2.91 5.76
C GLN A 180 8.18 1.74 6.27
N LEU A 181 9.42 1.98 6.69
CA LEU A 181 10.30 0.95 7.22
C LEU A 181 9.74 0.35 8.52
N VAL A 182 9.31 1.18 9.46
CA VAL A 182 8.72 0.72 10.73
C VAL A 182 7.43 -0.07 10.46
N ARG A 183 6.57 0.42 9.55
CA ARG A 183 5.34 -0.27 9.17
C ARG A 183 5.61 -1.64 8.54
N SER A 184 6.56 -1.70 7.61
CA SER A 184 6.96 -2.95 6.95
C SER A 184 7.59 -3.92 7.96
N ALA A 185 8.46 -3.43 8.85
CA ALA A 185 9.03 -4.24 9.92
C ALA A 185 7.95 -4.80 10.86
N ALA A 186 6.93 -4.02 11.19
CA ALA A 186 5.80 -4.49 12.00
C ALA A 186 5.03 -5.61 11.31
N MET A 187 4.67 -5.45 10.03
CA MET A 187 3.98 -6.49 9.25
C MET A 187 4.82 -7.77 9.13
N ARG A 188 6.14 -7.63 8.89
CA ARG A 188 7.08 -8.75 8.84
C ARG A 188 7.22 -9.49 10.17
N THR A 189 7.24 -8.75 11.28
CA THR A 189 7.42 -9.33 12.62
C THR A 189 6.14 -10.04 13.06
N ALA A 190 4.97 -9.42 12.85
CA ALA A 190 3.68 -9.97 13.26
C ALA A 190 3.19 -11.12 12.36
N LYS A 191 3.56 -11.17 11.07
CA LYS A 191 3.19 -12.23 10.12
C LYS A 191 1.67 -12.48 10.12
N ALA A 192 1.25 -13.74 10.35
CA ALA A 192 -0.15 -14.15 10.44
C ALA A 192 -0.96 -13.45 11.54
N ASN A 193 -0.29 -12.90 12.56
CA ASN A 193 -0.92 -12.13 13.64
C ASN A 193 -1.24 -10.69 13.22
N PHE A 194 -0.74 -10.22 12.06
CA PHE A 194 -1.09 -8.91 11.52
C PHE A 194 -2.40 -8.99 10.72
N ASN A 195 -3.29 -8.02 10.93
CA ASN A 195 -4.49 -7.85 10.12
C ASN A 195 -4.75 -6.36 9.84
N HIS A 196 -5.18 -6.04 8.62
CA HIS A 196 -5.60 -4.69 8.25
C HIS A 196 -6.92 -4.28 8.92
N VAL A 197 -7.77 -5.26 9.25
CA VAL A 197 -9.05 -5.05 9.93
C VAL A 197 -8.91 -5.47 11.39
N ILE A 198 -9.35 -4.61 12.30
CA ILE A 198 -9.37 -4.91 13.74
C ILE A 198 -10.21 -6.15 13.99
N GLN A 199 -9.60 -7.15 14.62
CA GLN A 199 -10.25 -8.41 14.97
C GLN A 199 -10.88 -8.28 16.36
N TRP A 200 -12.18 -8.56 16.46
CA TRP A 200 -12.91 -8.55 17.73
C TRP A 200 -12.91 -9.91 18.43
N THR A 201 -12.58 -10.97 17.70
CA THR A 201 -12.51 -12.35 18.20
C THR A 201 -11.08 -12.88 18.10
N LYS A 202 -10.60 -13.53 19.16
CA LYS A 202 -9.27 -14.16 19.17
C LYS A 202 -9.32 -15.47 18.40
N ARG A 203 -8.45 -15.62 17.40
CA ARG A 203 -8.26 -16.88 16.67
C ARG A 203 -7.37 -17.83 17.48
N ALA A 204 -7.51 -19.13 17.26
CA ALA A 204 -6.76 -20.15 18.00
C ALA A 204 -5.23 -20.06 17.76
N ASP A 205 -4.84 -19.61 16.57
CA ASP A 205 -3.45 -19.40 16.12
C ASP A 205 -2.91 -18.00 16.45
N HIS A 206 -3.73 -17.10 17.01
CA HIS A 206 -3.31 -15.73 17.32
C HIS A 206 -2.46 -15.70 18.59
N THR A 207 -1.20 -15.33 18.43
CA THR A 207 -0.19 -15.21 19.49
C THR A 207 0.23 -13.75 19.69
N LEU A 208 0.59 -13.41 20.92
CA LEU A 208 1.11 -12.08 21.22
C LEU A 208 2.55 -11.96 20.70
N VAL A 209 2.83 -10.92 19.94
CA VAL A 209 4.15 -10.62 19.37
C VAL A 209 4.77 -9.47 20.16
N THR A 210 5.94 -9.70 20.77
CA THR A 210 6.63 -8.72 21.63
C THR A 210 8.09 -8.49 21.26
N ASP A 211 8.58 -9.17 20.22
CA ASP A 211 9.95 -9.06 19.72
C ASP A 211 10.10 -8.00 18.61
N GLY A 212 11.36 -7.73 18.24
CA GLY A 212 11.69 -6.78 17.17
C GLY A 212 11.12 -5.38 17.44
N VAL A 213 10.41 -4.82 16.46
CA VAL A 213 9.78 -3.49 16.59
C VAL A 213 8.67 -3.43 17.64
N TYR A 214 8.07 -4.57 18.00
CA TYR A 214 7.03 -4.65 19.03
C TYR A 214 7.59 -4.54 20.46
N ALA A 215 8.91 -4.69 20.64
CA ALA A 215 9.56 -4.44 21.93
C ALA A 215 9.58 -2.95 22.31
N PHE A 216 9.53 -2.05 21.31
CA PHE A 216 9.58 -0.59 21.52
C PHE A 216 8.19 0.06 21.53
N SER A 217 7.22 -0.52 20.82
CA SER A 217 5.86 0.03 20.70
C SER A 217 4.83 -1.10 20.62
N ARG A 218 3.67 -0.91 21.24
CA ARG A 218 2.54 -1.85 21.13
C ARG A 218 1.86 -1.80 19.76
N HIS A 219 2.01 -0.69 19.04
CA HIS A 219 1.38 -0.46 17.73
C HIS A 219 2.35 0.15 16.71
N PRO A 220 3.46 -0.54 16.36
CA PRO A 220 4.49 0.00 15.48
C PRO A 220 3.96 0.25 14.05
N SER A 221 3.00 -0.56 13.57
CA SER A 221 2.39 -0.36 12.25
C SER A 221 1.55 0.93 12.16
N TYR A 222 0.83 1.30 13.24
CA TYR A 222 0.10 2.57 13.30
C TYR A 222 1.04 3.75 13.45
N PHE A 223 2.10 3.62 14.26
CA PHE A 223 3.16 4.62 14.35
C PHE A 223 3.77 4.89 12.97
N GLY A 224 4.14 3.83 12.24
CA GLY A 224 4.71 3.96 10.90
C GLY A 224 3.75 4.64 9.92
N PHE A 225 2.48 4.23 9.92
CA PHE A 225 1.45 4.83 9.06
C PHE A 225 1.19 6.31 9.37
N PHE A 226 1.17 6.68 10.65
CA PHE A 226 1.00 8.07 11.09
C PHE A 226 2.11 8.98 10.56
N TRP A 227 3.37 8.62 10.81
CA TRP A 227 4.50 9.43 10.35
C TRP A 227 4.65 9.43 8.83
N TRP A 228 4.31 8.32 8.18
CA TRP A 228 4.24 8.28 6.73
C TRP A 228 3.20 9.27 6.20
N GLY A 229 1.98 9.26 6.74
CA GLY A 229 0.91 10.19 6.33
C GLY A 229 1.24 11.65 6.62
N LEU A 230 1.93 11.96 7.72
CA LEU A 230 2.42 13.32 7.98
C LEU A 230 3.51 13.73 6.97
N GLY A 231 4.42 12.81 6.64
CA GLY A 231 5.49 13.07 5.69
C GLY A 231 4.97 13.36 4.28
N THR A 232 3.88 12.72 3.84
CA THR A 232 3.26 13.02 2.53
C THR A 232 2.70 14.45 2.45
N GLN A 233 2.20 15.00 3.56
CA GLN A 233 1.76 16.40 3.63
C GLN A 233 2.94 17.38 3.56
N LEU A 234 4.06 17.05 4.21
CA LEU A 234 5.28 17.86 4.16
C LEU A 234 5.93 17.82 2.77
N LEU A 235 5.87 16.67 2.07
CA LEU A 235 6.35 16.52 0.69
C LEU A 235 5.66 17.50 -0.28
N LEU A 236 4.35 17.66 -0.17
CA LEU A 236 3.59 18.60 -1.00
C LEU A 236 3.91 20.07 -0.67
N GLY A 237 4.54 20.34 0.48
CA GLY A 237 4.97 21.67 0.86
C GLY A 237 3.78 22.62 1.04
N ASN A 238 2.71 22.14 1.68
CA ASN A 238 1.45 22.88 1.81
C ASN A 238 1.54 24.24 2.55
N ARG A 239 2.72 24.54 3.08
CA ARG A 239 2.97 25.67 3.98
C ARG A 239 3.77 26.83 3.35
N ASN A 240 4.43 26.65 2.20
CA ASN A 240 5.45 27.61 1.77
C ASN A 240 5.04 28.46 0.56
N TYR A 241 4.92 29.76 0.83
CA TYR A 241 4.97 30.84 -0.15
C TYR A 241 6.44 31.12 -0.48
N THR A 242 6.84 30.76 -1.69
CA THR A 242 8.01 31.30 -2.40
C THR A 242 7.57 31.49 -3.83
#